data_AF-A0A945HVQ9-F1
#
_entry.id   AF-A0A945HVQ9-F1
#
_cell.length_a   1.000
_cell.length_b   1.000
_cell.length_c   1.000
_cell.angle_alpha   90.00
_cell.angle_beta   90.00
_cell.angle_gamma   90.00
#
_symmetry.space_group_name_H-M   'P 1'
#
loop_
_entity.id
_entity.type
_entity.pdbx_description
1 polymer ?
#
loop_
_entity_poly.entity_id
_entity_poly.type
_entity_poly.pdbx_seq_one_letter_code
_entity_poly.pdbx_strand_id
1 'polypeptide(L)'
;IKNCKNCFECFEGYGGEDIKWVINFPGALKDSYDISGCKDVEMSVDSAVCFGHTLRYCNSILNSASNLTLCAYMDSGYDMFGCIGMKKGSYSILNKQYSREDYGDMVLRIVDHMKNTEEWGEFFPMRYSPFAYNETVANEYFPMGREEALTAGFRWNDPDLREYGKSAVEIPRNIEDVTDDILDKVLGCKKCNRNYKVNPEELKFYRRQKIAVPELCHQCRHENRLVRRSGRKLWQRTCDKCGDEISSIYHGERREKVYCGKCYLEEIY
;
A
#
# COMPACT_ATOMS: atom_id res chain seq x y z
N ILE A 1 13.89 7.70 -10.17
CA ILE A 1 15.11 6.87 -10.10
C ILE A 1 16.31 7.81 -10.04
N LYS A 2 17.09 7.74 -8.96
CA LYS A 2 18.36 8.44 -8.77
C LYS A 2 19.14 7.70 -7.68
N ASN A 3 20.46 7.56 -7.85
CA ASN A 3 21.33 6.77 -6.98
C ASN A 3 20.85 5.32 -6.84
N CYS A 4 20.68 4.62 -7.97
CA CYS A 4 20.15 3.26 -8.03
C CYS A 4 21.08 2.33 -8.83
N LYS A 5 21.28 1.10 -8.36
CA LYS A 5 22.09 0.03 -9.01
C LYS A 5 21.35 -1.31 -8.88
N ASN A 6 21.38 -2.14 -9.92
CA ASN A 6 20.84 -3.51 -9.90
C ASN A 6 19.39 -3.58 -9.34
N CYS A 7 18.51 -2.69 -9.81
CA CYS A 7 17.11 -2.62 -9.37
C CYS A 7 16.18 -3.20 -10.44
N PHE A 8 15.36 -4.19 -10.08
CA PHE A 8 14.54 -4.95 -11.03
C PHE A 8 13.05 -4.87 -10.69
N GLU A 9 12.21 -4.50 -11.66
CA GLU A 9 10.75 -4.41 -11.50
C GLU A 9 10.29 -3.45 -10.38
N CYS A 10 11.04 -2.37 -10.15
CA CYS A 10 10.81 -1.39 -9.10
C CYS A 10 10.03 -0.15 -9.59
N PHE A 11 9.17 0.42 -8.73
CA PHE A 11 8.32 1.57 -9.07
C PHE A 11 8.48 2.75 -8.08
N GLU A 12 8.49 3.99 -8.61
CA GLU A 12 8.88 5.21 -7.87
C GLU A 12 10.37 5.11 -7.38
N GLY A 13 10.99 6.14 -6.78
CA GLY A 13 12.25 5.92 -6.01
C GLY A 13 13.50 6.81 -6.19
N TYR A 14 14.30 6.77 -5.12
CA TYR A 14 15.63 7.35 -4.87
C TYR A 14 16.41 6.42 -3.92
N GLY A 15 17.66 6.07 -4.23
CA GLY A 15 18.53 5.27 -3.34
C GLY A 15 18.19 3.78 -3.30
N GLY A 16 18.90 2.95 -4.07
CA GLY A 16 18.71 1.48 -4.06
C GLY A 16 19.90 0.69 -4.63
N GLU A 17 20.20 -0.46 -4.06
CA GLU A 17 21.23 -1.39 -4.58
C GLU A 17 20.74 -2.84 -4.39
N ASP A 18 20.83 -3.68 -5.43
CA ASP A 18 20.57 -5.13 -5.40
C ASP A 18 19.15 -5.52 -4.88
N ILE A 19 18.10 -5.01 -5.54
CA ILE A 19 16.69 -5.04 -5.08
C ILE A 19 15.69 -5.43 -6.17
N LYS A 20 14.56 -6.04 -5.79
CA LYS A 20 13.50 -6.48 -6.72
C LYS A 20 12.07 -6.21 -6.20
N TRP A 21 11.13 -5.89 -7.11
CA TRP A 21 9.68 -5.72 -6.85
C TRP A 21 9.25 -4.56 -5.93
N VAL A 22 10.19 -3.74 -5.48
CA VAL A 22 9.98 -2.73 -4.44
C VAL A 22 9.29 -1.46 -4.98
N ILE A 23 8.48 -0.82 -4.12
CA ILE A 23 7.69 0.36 -4.47
C ILE A 23 7.84 1.50 -3.45
N ASN A 24 8.27 2.68 -3.93
CA ASN A 24 8.70 3.87 -3.16
C ASN A 24 10.00 3.66 -2.36
N PHE A 25 10.92 4.64 -2.41
CA PHE A 25 12.28 4.51 -1.83
C PHE A 25 12.89 5.85 -1.37
N PRO A 26 13.44 5.88 -0.14
CA PRO A 26 14.46 6.86 0.26
C PRO A 26 15.39 6.37 1.43
N GLY A 27 16.03 5.19 1.45
CA GLY A 27 16.63 4.39 0.36
C GLY A 27 18.16 4.60 0.35
N ALA A 28 19.07 3.59 0.43
CA ALA A 28 19.04 2.17 0.01
C ALA A 28 19.30 1.15 1.15
N LEU A 29 18.98 -0.14 0.94
CA LEU A 29 18.98 -1.23 1.96
C LEU A 29 19.40 -2.60 1.43
N LYS A 30 19.85 -3.51 2.31
CA LYS A 30 20.67 -4.66 1.91
C LYS A 30 20.12 -6.07 2.20
N ASP A 31 19.39 -6.32 3.29
CA ASP A 31 18.75 -7.62 3.54
C ASP A 31 17.22 -7.49 3.53
N SER A 32 16.56 -7.99 2.47
CA SER A 32 15.19 -7.59 2.05
C SER A 32 14.31 -8.75 1.54
N TYR A 33 13.02 -8.76 1.90
CA TYR A 33 11.93 -9.33 1.07
C TYR A 33 10.54 -8.82 1.49
N ASP A 34 9.58 -8.86 0.56
CA ASP A 34 8.17 -8.44 0.69
C ASP A 34 7.91 -7.07 1.35
N ILE A 35 8.84 -6.14 1.18
CA ILE A 35 8.74 -4.76 1.67
C ILE A 35 7.72 -3.91 0.90
N SER A 36 6.94 -3.09 1.62
CA SER A 36 5.95 -2.18 1.02
C SER A 36 5.86 -0.83 1.76
N GLY A 37 6.73 0.12 1.41
CA GLY A 37 6.67 1.52 1.90
C GLY A 37 7.73 1.89 2.95
N CYS A 38 8.99 1.49 2.73
CA CYS A 38 10.03 1.44 3.77
C CYS A 38 11.12 2.52 3.65
N LYS A 39 11.86 2.69 4.77
CA LYS A 39 13.24 3.21 4.93
C LYS A 39 13.70 2.80 6.36
N ASP A 40 14.91 2.98 6.83
CA ASP A 40 16.10 2.38 6.26
C ASP A 40 16.37 1.11 7.13
N VAL A 41 16.03 -0.08 6.62
CA VAL A 41 15.92 -1.38 7.30
C VAL A 41 16.89 -2.45 6.77
N GLU A 42 17.68 -3.05 7.66
CA GLU A 42 18.45 -4.29 7.43
C GLU A 42 18.23 -5.17 8.68
N MET A 43 17.23 -6.04 8.77
CA MET A 43 17.01 -7.25 7.96
C MET A 43 15.49 -7.56 7.80
N SER A 44 15.11 -8.49 6.92
CA SER A 44 13.73 -8.72 6.45
C SER A 44 13.43 -10.20 6.09
N VAL A 45 12.52 -10.43 5.11
CA VAL A 45 11.76 -11.65 4.56
C VAL A 45 10.71 -11.89 5.75
N ASP A 46 9.39 -11.65 5.65
CA ASP A 46 8.58 -10.80 4.76
C ASP A 46 8.35 -9.42 5.39
N SER A 47 7.47 -8.58 4.82
CA SER A 47 7.19 -7.23 5.36
C SER A 47 5.85 -6.60 4.90
N ALA A 48 5.56 -5.42 5.46
CA ALA A 48 4.74 -4.35 4.88
C ALA A 48 4.98 -3.08 5.71
N VAL A 49 5.13 -1.90 5.11
CA VAL A 49 5.29 -0.59 5.81
C VAL A 49 6.28 -0.63 7.00
N CYS A 50 7.54 -1.03 6.75
CA CYS A 50 8.49 -1.46 7.81
C CYS A 50 9.68 -0.51 8.07
N PHE A 51 9.97 -0.32 9.37
CA PHE A 51 11.08 0.45 9.95
C PHE A 51 11.38 -0.11 11.39
N GLY A 52 12.42 -0.87 11.75
CA GLY A 52 13.51 -1.54 11.02
C GLY A 52 14.52 -2.26 11.96
N HIS A 53 15.43 -3.07 11.38
CA HIS A 53 16.72 -3.62 11.88
C HIS A 53 16.93 -5.11 12.27
N THR A 54 15.90 -5.98 12.25
CA THR A 54 15.96 -7.43 11.88
C THR A 54 14.61 -8.05 12.16
N LEU A 55 13.93 -8.49 11.10
CA LEU A 55 12.49 -8.76 11.07
C LEU A 55 12.22 -10.04 10.28
N ARG A 56 11.31 -10.92 10.73
CA ARG A 56 10.76 -12.00 9.89
C ARG A 56 9.24 -12.13 9.94
N TYR A 57 8.65 -12.39 8.78
CA TYR A 57 7.20 -12.51 8.53
C TYR A 57 6.37 -11.35 9.16
N CYS A 58 6.43 -10.14 8.56
CA CYS A 58 6.05 -8.87 9.23
C CYS A 58 4.96 -8.02 8.56
N ASN A 59 4.14 -7.27 9.32
CA ASN A 59 3.23 -6.24 8.77
C ASN A 59 3.13 -4.94 9.63
N SER A 60 3.56 -3.82 9.07
CA SER A 60 3.39 -2.42 9.53
C SER A 60 3.97 -2.10 10.92
N ILE A 61 5.29 -1.84 11.01
CA ILE A 61 6.01 -1.57 12.27
C ILE A 61 6.94 -0.35 12.09
N LEU A 62 7.00 0.53 13.10
CA LEU A 62 7.72 1.82 13.08
C LEU A 62 8.52 2.07 14.38
N ASN A 63 9.86 1.99 14.30
CA ASN A 63 10.86 2.27 15.36
C ASN A 63 10.78 1.37 16.61
N SER A 64 11.86 0.98 17.29
CA SER A 64 13.25 0.70 16.85
C SER A 64 13.53 -0.76 17.25
N ALA A 65 14.17 -1.58 16.40
CA ALA A 65 14.05 -3.04 16.53
C ALA A 65 15.31 -3.88 16.21
N SER A 66 15.29 -5.11 16.73
CA SER A 66 16.10 -6.31 16.42
C SER A 66 15.62 -7.45 17.35
N ASN A 67 16.03 -8.72 17.21
CA ASN A 67 15.67 -9.59 16.08
C ASN A 67 14.25 -10.17 16.29
N LEU A 68 13.35 -10.07 15.32
CA LEU A 68 11.93 -10.42 15.51
C LEU A 68 11.42 -11.46 14.49
N THR A 69 10.36 -12.21 14.80
CA THR A 69 9.76 -13.20 13.88
C THR A 69 8.24 -13.39 14.13
N LEU A 70 7.43 -13.51 13.07
CA LEU A 70 5.94 -13.48 13.07
C LEU A 70 5.38 -12.21 13.75
N CYS A 71 5.32 -11.06 13.07
CA CYS A 71 5.05 -9.77 13.73
C CYS A 71 4.11 -8.81 12.97
N ALA A 72 3.37 -7.96 13.67
CA ALA A 72 2.74 -6.76 13.12
C ALA A 72 2.50 -5.64 14.17
N TYR A 73 2.24 -4.40 13.71
CA TYR A 73 1.82 -3.21 14.48
C TYR A 73 2.51 -2.98 15.87
N MET A 74 3.76 -2.48 15.88
CA MET A 74 4.64 -2.32 17.06
C MET A 74 5.45 -1.00 17.06
N ASP A 75 6.05 -0.66 18.22
CA ASP A 75 6.66 0.66 18.54
C ASP A 75 7.94 0.57 19.44
N SER A 76 8.61 -0.61 19.52
CA SER A 76 10.03 -0.91 19.95
C SER A 76 10.20 -2.31 20.61
N GLY A 77 11.43 -2.87 20.70
CA GLY A 77 11.67 -4.17 21.39
C GLY A 77 13.12 -4.73 21.34
N TYR A 78 13.28 -6.00 21.75
CA TYR A 78 14.44 -6.88 21.47
C TYR A 78 14.05 -8.37 21.58
N ASP A 79 14.50 -9.22 20.64
CA ASP A 79 14.41 -10.71 20.60
C ASP A 79 13.05 -11.35 20.97
N MET A 80 12.12 -11.46 20.00
CA MET A 80 10.74 -11.95 20.22
C MET A 80 10.15 -12.77 19.05
N PHE A 81 9.19 -13.66 19.38
CA PHE A 81 8.46 -14.50 18.42
C PHE A 81 6.93 -14.42 18.62
N GLY A 82 6.17 -13.99 17.60
CA GLY A 82 4.70 -13.99 17.58
C GLY A 82 4.03 -12.73 18.18
N CYS A 83 4.20 -11.56 17.55
CA CYS A 83 3.86 -10.25 18.13
C CYS A 83 2.80 -9.42 17.37
N ILE A 84 1.73 -9.02 18.07
CA ILE A 84 0.98 -7.74 17.90
C ILE A 84 0.35 -7.43 19.27
N GLY A 85 0.53 -6.28 19.93
CA GLY A 85 1.34 -5.11 19.64
C GLY A 85 1.53 -4.29 20.93
N MET A 86 2.76 -4.19 21.42
CA MET A 86 3.12 -3.64 22.75
C MET A 86 4.13 -2.49 22.65
N LYS A 87 4.39 -1.82 23.79
CA LYS A 87 5.35 -0.70 23.90
C LYS A 87 6.53 -0.89 24.86
N LYS A 88 6.50 -1.86 25.80
CA LYS A 88 7.67 -2.44 26.53
C LYS A 88 7.32 -3.83 27.09
N GLY A 89 8.28 -4.76 27.12
CA GLY A 89 8.15 -6.12 27.69
C GLY A 89 9.30 -7.04 27.27
N SER A 90 9.34 -8.28 27.77
CA SER A 90 10.30 -9.34 27.37
C SER A 90 9.73 -10.74 27.65
N TYR A 91 10.20 -11.76 26.94
CA TYR A 91 9.75 -13.16 27.08
C TYR A 91 8.23 -13.33 26.96
N SER A 92 7.65 -12.84 25.86
CA SER A 92 6.19 -12.82 25.64
C SER A 92 5.77 -13.46 24.33
N ILE A 93 4.64 -14.15 24.35
CA ILE A 93 3.99 -14.80 23.19
C ILE A 93 2.52 -14.36 23.18
N LEU A 94 2.02 -13.82 22.06
CA LEU A 94 0.63 -13.32 21.94
C LEU A 94 0.19 -12.41 23.10
N ASN A 95 1.04 -11.45 23.48
CA ASN A 95 0.89 -10.50 24.60
C ASN A 95 0.86 -11.11 26.02
N LYS A 96 1.04 -12.42 26.19
CA LYS A 96 1.24 -13.04 27.51
C LYS A 96 2.74 -13.17 27.81
N GLN A 97 3.16 -12.71 28.97
CA GLN A 97 4.54 -12.85 29.48
C GLN A 97 4.74 -14.19 30.20
N TYR A 98 5.97 -14.71 30.15
CA TYR A 98 6.42 -15.98 30.71
C TYR A 98 7.71 -15.80 31.53
N SER A 99 8.13 -16.83 32.28
CA SER A 99 9.53 -16.92 32.72
C SER A 99 10.45 -17.15 31.51
N ARG A 100 11.76 -16.98 31.70
CA ARG A 100 12.74 -17.17 30.62
C ARG A 100 12.80 -18.64 30.17
N GLU A 101 12.62 -19.54 31.12
CA GLU A 101 12.64 -20.99 30.97
C GLU A 101 11.34 -21.46 30.30
N ASP A 102 10.17 -21.08 30.83
CA ASP A 102 8.86 -21.40 30.22
C ASP A 102 8.74 -20.87 28.80
N TYR A 103 9.31 -19.69 28.51
CA TYR A 103 9.35 -19.10 27.18
C TYR A 103 10.15 -19.97 26.21
N GLY A 104 11.31 -20.49 26.61
CA GLY A 104 12.13 -21.37 25.77
C GLY A 104 11.39 -22.64 25.38
N ASP A 105 10.83 -23.34 26.36
CA ASP A 105 10.05 -24.58 26.14
C ASP A 105 8.79 -24.33 25.29
N MET A 106 8.10 -23.21 25.51
CA MET A 106 6.92 -22.85 24.73
C MET A 106 7.28 -22.48 23.28
N VAL A 107 8.36 -21.73 23.06
CA VAL A 107 8.85 -21.41 21.71
C VAL A 107 9.21 -22.69 20.97
N LEU A 108 10.00 -23.60 21.55
CA LEU A 108 10.37 -24.87 20.91
C LEU A 108 9.13 -25.68 20.49
N ARG A 109 8.13 -25.79 21.37
CA ARG A 109 6.87 -26.51 21.08
C ARG A 109 6.06 -25.88 19.96
N ILE A 110 6.01 -24.54 19.86
CA ILE A 110 5.31 -23.85 18.77
C ILE A 110 6.11 -23.98 17.46
N VAL A 111 7.44 -23.77 17.52
CA VAL A 111 8.36 -23.94 16.39
C VAL A 111 8.20 -25.31 15.76
N ASP A 112 8.25 -26.38 16.56
CA ASP A 112 8.17 -27.75 16.04
C ASP A 112 6.74 -28.12 15.61
N HIS A 113 5.70 -27.56 16.21
CA HIS A 113 4.34 -27.68 15.66
C HIS A 113 4.24 -27.03 14.28
N MET A 114 4.71 -25.79 14.13
CA MET A 114 4.67 -25.04 12.87
C MET A 114 5.53 -25.66 11.76
N LYS A 115 6.66 -26.33 12.10
CA LYS A 115 7.40 -27.15 11.13
C LYS A 115 6.58 -28.35 10.66
N ASN A 116 5.91 -29.05 11.58
CA ASN A 116 5.08 -30.22 11.26
C ASN A 116 3.76 -29.86 10.54
N THR A 117 3.36 -28.59 10.53
CA THR A 117 2.21 -28.07 9.77
C THR A 117 2.58 -27.24 8.54
N GLU A 118 3.88 -27.17 8.21
CA GLU A 118 4.44 -26.38 7.10
C GLU A 118 4.15 -24.86 7.19
N GLU A 119 3.73 -24.36 8.36
CA GLU A 119 3.53 -22.92 8.63
C GLU A 119 4.83 -22.21 9.09
N TRP A 120 5.88 -22.94 9.47
CA TRP A 120 7.19 -22.35 9.82
C TRP A 120 7.98 -21.95 8.57
N GLY A 121 7.89 -20.68 8.20
CA GLY A 121 8.54 -20.12 7.00
C GLY A 121 7.67 -19.11 6.27
N GLU A 122 6.36 -19.16 6.51
CA GLU A 122 5.37 -18.50 5.67
C GLU A 122 4.87 -17.16 6.22
N PHE A 123 4.49 -16.28 5.30
CA PHE A 123 3.79 -15.04 5.63
C PHE A 123 2.38 -15.32 6.19
N PHE A 124 1.80 -14.34 6.89
CA PHE A 124 0.45 -14.44 7.44
C PHE A 124 -0.59 -14.81 6.35
N PRO A 125 -1.25 -15.98 6.46
CA PRO A 125 -2.25 -16.42 5.50
C PRO A 125 -3.32 -15.36 5.19
N MET A 126 -3.60 -15.10 3.92
CA MET A 126 -4.50 -14.03 3.45
C MET A 126 -5.91 -14.06 4.05
N ARG A 127 -6.36 -15.22 4.56
CA ARG A 127 -7.57 -15.38 5.38
C ARG A 127 -7.61 -14.48 6.64
N TYR A 128 -6.45 -14.03 7.12
CA TYR A 128 -6.29 -13.13 8.27
C TYR A 128 -6.25 -11.64 7.89
N SER A 129 -6.28 -11.28 6.60
CA SER A 129 -6.45 -9.88 6.19
C SER A 129 -7.76 -9.33 6.77
N PRO A 130 -7.77 -8.16 7.44
CA PRO A 130 -9.01 -7.56 7.94
C PRO A 130 -9.91 -7.05 6.80
N PHE A 131 -9.34 -6.70 5.65
CA PHE A 131 -10.04 -6.20 4.45
C PHE A 131 -10.27 -7.29 3.40
N ALA A 132 -11.22 -7.07 2.49
CA ALA A 132 -11.37 -7.86 1.26
C ALA A 132 -10.51 -7.29 0.13
N TYR A 133 -10.13 -8.10 -0.86
CA TYR A 133 -9.18 -7.75 -1.92
C TYR A 133 -9.54 -6.42 -2.62
N ASN A 134 -10.80 -6.31 -3.03
CA ASN A 134 -11.35 -5.15 -3.75
C ASN A 134 -11.44 -3.85 -2.92
N GLU A 135 -11.23 -3.93 -1.61
CA GLU A 135 -11.13 -2.78 -0.71
C GLU A 135 -9.68 -2.34 -0.47
N THR A 136 -8.71 -3.21 -0.82
CA THR A 136 -7.29 -2.94 -0.59
C THR A 136 -6.65 -2.16 -1.73
N VAL A 137 -5.57 -1.49 -1.37
CA VAL A 137 -4.59 -0.88 -2.28
C VAL A 137 -3.96 -1.89 -3.26
N ALA A 138 -4.03 -3.21 -3.01
CA ALA A 138 -3.60 -4.22 -4.00
C ALA A 138 -4.48 -4.16 -5.26
N ASN A 139 -5.80 -4.12 -5.10
CA ASN A 139 -6.75 -4.01 -6.22
C ASN A 139 -6.73 -2.65 -6.93
N GLU A 140 -6.14 -1.61 -6.31
CA GLU A 140 -5.88 -0.32 -6.98
C GLU A 140 -4.74 -0.41 -8.02
N TYR A 141 -3.79 -1.34 -7.85
CA TYR A 141 -2.65 -1.53 -8.75
C TYR A 141 -2.75 -2.78 -9.62
N PHE A 142 -3.38 -3.82 -9.10
CA PHE A 142 -3.59 -5.13 -9.72
C PHE A 142 -5.10 -5.47 -9.67
N PRO A 143 -5.95 -4.76 -10.43
CA PRO A 143 -7.39 -4.96 -10.37
C PRO A 143 -7.77 -6.37 -10.84
N MET A 144 -8.46 -7.13 -9.99
CA MET A 144 -8.93 -8.49 -10.26
C MET A 144 -10.45 -8.54 -10.41
N GLY A 145 -10.93 -9.54 -11.16
CA GLY A 145 -12.34 -9.92 -11.16
C GLY A 145 -12.74 -10.59 -9.85
N ARG A 146 -14.05 -10.59 -9.53
CA ARG A 146 -14.60 -11.26 -8.33
C ARG A 146 -14.23 -12.75 -8.29
N GLU A 147 -14.52 -13.47 -9.37
CA GLU A 147 -14.28 -14.92 -9.44
C GLU A 147 -12.78 -15.26 -9.52
N GLU A 148 -11.97 -14.38 -10.10
CA GLU A 148 -10.50 -14.48 -10.11
C GLU A 148 -9.93 -14.35 -8.69
N ALA A 149 -10.35 -13.31 -7.95
CA ALA A 149 -9.92 -13.09 -6.58
C ALA A 149 -10.36 -14.23 -5.63
N LEU A 150 -11.59 -14.75 -5.80
CA LEU A 150 -12.08 -15.91 -5.03
C LEU A 150 -11.31 -17.19 -5.39
N THR A 151 -10.98 -17.41 -6.67
CA THR A 151 -10.16 -18.55 -7.13
C THR A 151 -8.74 -18.47 -6.57
N ALA A 152 -8.18 -17.26 -6.44
CA ALA A 152 -6.91 -16.99 -5.78
C ALA A 152 -6.97 -17.05 -4.23
N GLY A 153 -8.11 -17.43 -3.64
CA GLY A 153 -8.28 -17.58 -2.20
C GLY A 153 -8.44 -16.27 -1.42
N PHE A 154 -8.61 -15.14 -2.09
CA PHE A 154 -8.87 -13.86 -1.43
C PHE A 154 -10.35 -13.70 -1.06
N ARG A 155 -10.63 -12.93 -0.01
CA ARG A 155 -12.00 -12.50 0.33
C ARG A 155 -12.44 -11.36 -0.59
N TRP A 156 -13.72 -11.31 -0.94
CA TRP A 156 -14.33 -10.24 -1.73
C TRP A 156 -15.45 -9.55 -0.93
N ASN A 157 -15.53 -8.22 -0.94
CA ASN A 157 -16.65 -7.47 -0.37
C ASN A 157 -17.64 -7.15 -1.50
N ASP A 158 -18.76 -7.87 -1.53
CA ASP A 158 -19.82 -7.65 -2.50
C ASP A 158 -20.49 -6.28 -2.32
N PRO A 159 -20.97 -5.64 -3.41
CA PRO A 159 -21.41 -4.24 -3.35
C PRO A 159 -22.64 -4.06 -2.44
N ASP A 160 -22.60 -3.00 -1.62
CA ASP A 160 -23.74 -2.53 -0.83
C ASP A 160 -24.93 -2.21 -1.74
N LEU A 161 -25.94 -3.10 -1.74
CA LEU A 161 -27.15 -3.01 -2.58
C LEU A 161 -28.18 -2.00 -2.05
N ARG A 162 -27.90 -1.28 -0.97
CA ARG A 162 -28.82 -0.26 -0.43
C ARG A 162 -28.97 0.89 -1.42
N GLU A 163 -30.22 1.18 -1.80
CA GLU A 163 -30.54 2.37 -2.58
C GLU A 163 -30.29 3.64 -1.75
N TYR A 164 -29.25 4.39 -2.12
CA TYR A 164 -29.01 5.71 -1.54
C TYR A 164 -30.06 6.70 -2.06
N GLY A 165 -30.91 7.20 -1.17
CA GLY A 165 -31.93 8.19 -1.52
C GLY A 165 -31.30 9.42 -2.18
N LYS A 166 -31.77 9.75 -3.40
CA LYS A 166 -31.19 10.82 -4.23
C LYS A 166 -31.21 12.16 -3.52
N SER A 167 -30.04 12.71 -3.22
CA SER A 167 -29.94 14.10 -2.79
C SER A 167 -30.23 15.04 -3.98
N ALA A 168 -31.16 15.98 -3.77
CA ALA A 168 -31.45 17.09 -4.67
C ALA A 168 -30.69 18.38 -4.29
N VAL A 169 -29.66 18.29 -3.44
CA VAL A 169 -28.85 19.44 -3.05
C VAL A 169 -27.91 19.81 -4.20
N GLU A 170 -28.23 20.90 -4.90
CA GLU A 170 -27.28 21.53 -5.81
C GLU A 170 -26.13 22.17 -5.02
N ILE A 171 -24.92 22.05 -5.57
CA ILE A 171 -23.69 22.59 -4.99
C ILE A 171 -23.30 23.83 -5.81
N PRO A 172 -23.23 25.03 -5.21
CA PRO A 172 -22.79 26.23 -5.92
C PRO A 172 -21.39 26.07 -6.54
N ARG A 173 -21.20 26.61 -7.74
CA ARG A 173 -19.93 26.49 -8.48
C ARG A 173 -18.79 27.29 -7.85
N ASN A 174 -19.09 28.44 -7.25
CA ASN A 174 -18.10 29.24 -6.54
C ASN A 174 -18.17 28.93 -5.05
N ILE A 175 -17.02 28.77 -4.40
CA ILE A 175 -16.95 28.49 -2.96
C ILE A 175 -17.39 29.68 -2.08
N GLU A 176 -17.45 30.87 -2.67
CA GLU A 176 -17.93 32.10 -2.03
C GLU A 176 -19.47 32.13 -1.94
N ASP A 177 -20.17 31.39 -2.81
CA ASP A 177 -21.63 31.19 -2.78
C ASP A 177 -22.07 30.06 -1.82
N VAL A 178 -21.11 29.33 -1.21
CA VAL A 178 -21.40 28.18 -0.35
C VAL A 178 -21.49 28.62 1.12
N THR A 179 -22.68 28.55 1.69
CA THR A 179 -22.99 28.78 3.11
C THR A 179 -22.74 27.55 3.99
N ASP A 180 -22.73 27.72 5.32
CA ASP A 180 -22.37 26.66 6.29
C ASP A 180 -23.43 25.54 6.43
N ASP A 181 -24.66 25.78 5.97
CA ASP A 181 -25.75 24.79 5.94
C ASP A 181 -25.43 23.54 5.10
N ILE A 182 -24.41 23.60 4.24
CA ILE A 182 -23.89 22.45 3.49
C ILE A 182 -23.31 21.34 4.41
N LEU A 183 -22.98 21.67 5.66
CA LEU A 183 -22.48 20.71 6.67
C LEU A 183 -23.61 19.81 7.20
N ASP A 184 -24.82 20.35 7.33
CA ASP A 184 -26.00 19.60 7.77
C ASP A 184 -26.62 18.79 6.63
N LYS A 185 -26.49 19.29 5.39
CA LYS A 185 -26.96 18.62 4.17
C LYS A 185 -26.23 17.29 3.90
N VAL A 186 -26.93 16.40 3.19
CA VAL A 186 -26.39 15.17 2.60
C VAL A 186 -26.28 15.39 1.09
N LEU A 187 -25.11 15.17 0.51
CA LEU A 187 -24.81 15.41 -0.91
C LEU A 187 -24.78 14.09 -1.69
N GLY A 188 -25.23 14.11 -2.96
CA GLY A 188 -25.26 12.92 -3.83
C GLY A 188 -24.11 12.93 -4.83
N CYS A 189 -23.35 11.83 -4.93
CA CYS A 189 -22.21 11.74 -5.86
C CYS A 189 -22.67 11.59 -7.32
N LYS A 190 -22.35 12.55 -8.18
CA LYS A 190 -22.76 12.54 -9.60
C LYS A 190 -22.25 11.36 -10.44
N LYS A 191 -21.25 10.58 -9.96
CA LYS A 191 -20.72 9.39 -10.65
C LYS A 191 -21.38 8.08 -10.21
N CYS A 192 -21.63 7.89 -8.91
CA CYS A 192 -22.02 6.60 -8.35
C CYS A 192 -23.30 6.64 -7.48
N ASN A 193 -24.00 7.78 -7.44
CA ASN A 193 -25.21 8.04 -6.64
C ASN A 193 -25.08 7.83 -5.11
N ARG A 194 -23.92 7.38 -4.59
CA ARG A 194 -23.66 7.28 -3.16
C ARG A 194 -23.74 8.65 -2.49
N ASN A 195 -24.36 8.69 -1.32
CA ASN A 195 -24.44 9.88 -0.50
C ASN A 195 -23.16 10.12 0.30
N TYR A 196 -22.83 11.39 0.54
CA TYR A 196 -21.68 11.83 1.34
C TYR A 196 -22.00 13.15 2.07
N LYS A 197 -21.12 13.54 3.00
CA LYS A 197 -21.15 14.85 3.67
C LYS A 197 -19.82 15.58 3.46
N VAL A 198 -19.84 16.89 3.71
CA VAL A 198 -18.64 17.74 3.85
C VAL A 198 -18.46 18.04 5.33
N ASN A 199 -17.24 17.90 5.84
CA ASN A 199 -16.94 18.27 7.23
C ASN A 199 -16.43 19.73 7.36
N PRO A 200 -16.43 20.34 8.56
CA PRO A 200 -16.02 21.74 8.73
C PRO A 200 -14.58 22.05 8.28
N GLU A 201 -13.64 21.11 8.42
CA GLU A 201 -12.24 21.30 7.99
C GLU A 201 -12.08 21.15 6.47
N GLU A 202 -12.86 20.29 5.82
CA GLU A 202 -13.00 20.28 4.35
C GLU A 202 -13.53 21.63 3.86
N LEU A 203 -14.61 22.17 4.44
CA LEU A 203 -15.20 23.46 4.02
C LEU A 203 -14.22 24.63 4.23
N LYS A 204 -13.53 24.68 5.38
CA LYS A 204 -12.45 25.65 5.65
C LYS A 204 -11.30 25.52 4.63
N PHE A 205 -10.90 24.29 4.29
CA PHE A 205 -9.87 24.04 3.28
C PHE A 205 -10.31 24.53 1.89
N TYR A 206 -11.53 24.19 1.45
CA TYR A 206 -12.08 24.63 0.17
C TYR A 206 -12.13 26.16 0.04
N ARG A 207 -12.67 26.87 1.05
CA ARG A 207 -12.69 28.34 1.10
C ARG A 207 -11.28 28.94 1.05
N ARG A 208 -10.37 28.46 1.90
CA ARG A 208 -8.97 28.93 1.98
C ARG A 208 -8.18 28.71 0.69
N GLN A 209 -8.48 27.66 -0.07
CA GLN A 209 -7.83 27.36 -1.36
C GLN A 209 -8.59 27.94 -2.57
N LYS A 210 -9.72 28.64 -2.34
CA LYS A 210 -10.62 29.15 -3.39
C LYS A 210 -11.07 28.08 -4.40
N ILE A 211 -11.31 26.85 -3.93
CA ILE A 211 -11.80 25.73 -4.76
C ILE A 211 -13.23 25.35 -4.41
N ALA A 212 -14.02 24.98 -5.42
CA ALA A 212 -15.41 24.56 -5.25
C ALA A 212 -15.55 23.33 -4.34
N VAL A 213 -16.69 23.20 -3.65
CA VAL A 213 -17.06 21.96 -2.97
C VAL A 213 -17.22 20.85 -4.02
N PRO A 214 -16.57 19.67 -3.88
CA PRO A 214 -16.60 18.67 -4.92
C PRO A 214 -17.98 18.00 -5.08
N GLU A 215 -18.42 17.81 -6.32
CA GLU A 215 -19.67 17.11 -6.72
C GLU A 215 -19.55 15.57 -6.71
N LEU A 216 -18.41 15.05 -6.24
CA LEU A 216 -18.08 13.64 -6.18
C LEU A 216 -17.68 13.26 -4.75
N CYS A 217 -18.14 12.08 -4.29
CA CYS A 217 -17.72 11.51 -3.02
C CYS A 217 -16.21 11.17 -3.00
N HIS A 218 -15.63 11.03 -1.80
CA HIS A 218 -14.20 10.79 -1.62
C HIS A 218 -13.63 9.66 -2.51
N GLN A 219 -14.37 8.56 -2.69
CA GLN A 219 -13.94 7.41 -3.46
C GLN A 219 -13.84 7.71 -4.96
N CYS A 220 -14.89 8.31 -5.54
CA CYS A 220 -14.84 8.73 -6.94
C CYS A 220 -13.83 9.86 -7.19
N ARG A 221 -13.55 10.71 -6.19
CA ARG A 221 -12.42 11.65 -6.23
C ARG A 221 -11.06 10.94 -6.19
N HIS A 222 -10.96 9.76 -5.55
CA HIS A 222 -9.75 8.96 -5.44
C HIS A 222 -9.47 8.16 -6.70
N GLU A 223 -10.46 7.43 -7.22
CA GLU A 223 -10.43 6.79 -8.54
C GLU A 223 -9.94 7.76 -9.64
N ASN A 224 -10.51 8.97 -9.68
CA ASN A 224 -10.14 9.99 -10.67
C ASN A 224 -8.72 10.58 -10.47
N ARG A 225 -8.06 10.33 -9.32
CA ARG A 225 -6.62 10.60 -9.12
C ARG A 225 -5.76 9.39 -9.51
N LEU A 226 -6.19 8.17 -9.19
CA LEU A 226 -5.48 6.93 -9.53
C LEU A 226 -5.32 6.79 -11.06
N VAL A 227 -6.38 7.05 -11.83
CA VAL A 227 -6.35 7.02 -13.31
C VAL A 227 -5.35 8.02 -13.93
N ARG A 228 -4.91 9.03 -13.17
CA ARG A 228 -3.87 9.99 -13.60
C ARG A 228 -2.44 9.56 -13.24
N ARG A 229 -2.26 8.53 -12.41
CA ARG A 229 -0.94 7.94 -12.12
C ARG A 229 -0.54 6.99 -13.25
N SER A 230 0.76 6.80 -13.46
CA SER A 230 1.26 5.68 -14.25
C SER A 230 1.01 4.37 -13.52
N GLY A 231 0.62 3.33 -14.25
CA GLY A 231 0.39 2.00 -13.67
C GLY A 231 1.69 1.33 -13.21
N ARG A 232 1.58 0.41 -12.24
CA ARG A 232 2.69 -0.38 -11.70
C ARG A 232 2.88 -1.68 -12.50
N LYS A 233 2.86 -1.54 -13.83
CA LYS A 233 3.09 -2.61 -14.80
C LYS A 233 4.07 -2.12 -15.85
N LEU A 234 5.12 -2.90 -16.06
CA LEU A 234 6.05 -2.71 -17.15
C LEU A 234 5.51 -3.41 -18.40
N TRP A 235 5.72 -2.77 -19.55
CA TRP A 235 5.30 -3.23 -20.86
C TRP A 235 6.54 -3.26 -21.77
N GLN A 236 6.74 -4.39 -22.46
CA GLN A 236 7.75 -4.46 -23.52
C GLN A 236 7.28 -3.66 -24.73
N ARG A 237 8.17 -2.82 -25.25
CA ARG A 237 7.96 -1.94 -26.41
C ARG A 237 9.26 -1.79 -27.20
N THR A 238 9.17 -1.23 -28.39
CA THR A 238 10.33 -0.71 -29.14
C THR A 238 10.53 0.78 -28.87
N CYS A 239 11.76 1.26 -28.96
CA CYS A 239 12.11 2.68 -28.94
C CYS A 239 11.63 3.38 -30.22
N ASP A 240 10.87 4.48 -30.10
CA ASP A 240 10.31 5.22 -31.24
C ASP A 240 11.35 5.99 -32.11
N LYS A 241 12.66 5.89 -31.79
CA LYS A 241 13.77 6.54 -32.53
C LYS A 241 14.77 5.55 -33.15
N CYS A 242 15.08 4.42 -32.49
CA CYS A 242 16.04 3.42 -32.98
C CYS A 242 15.47 2.00 -33.17
N GLY A 243 14.27 1.71 -32.67
CA GLY A 243 13.66 0.37 -32.73
C GLY A 243 14.07 -0.60 -31.61
N ASP A 244 15.13 -0.31 -30.84
CA ASP A 244 15.62 -1.17 -29.74
C ASP A 244 14.49 -1.57 -28.76
N GLU A 245 14.53 -2.81 -28.26
CA GLU A 245 13.60 -3.29 -27.22
C GLU A 245 13.82 -2.54 -25.90
N ILE A 246 12.73 -2.07 -25.30
CA ILE A 246 12.70 -1.31 -24.06
C ILE A 246 11.51 -1.71 -23.18
N SER A 247 11.71 -1.66 -21.87
CA SER A 247 10.66 -1.84 -20.87
C SER A 247 10.16 -0.48 -20.39
N SER A 248 8.84 -0.26 -20.39
CA SER A 248 8.23 1.04 -20.13
C SER A 248 6.93 0.96 -19.32
N ILE A 249 6.63 1.99 -18.54
CA ILE A 249 5.33 2.17 -17.83
C ILE A 249 4.20 2.63 -18.77
N TYR A 250 4.51 2.99 -20.01
CA TYR A 250 3.57 3.55 -20.98
C TYR A 250 3.03 2.47 -21.92
N HIS A 251 1.77 2.03 -21.72
CA HIS A 251 1.09 1.03 -22.57
C HIS A 251 1.20 1.35 -24.07
N GLY A 252 1.25 0.32 -24.92
CA GLY A 252 1.48 0.43 -26.37
C GLY A 252 0.64 1.50 -27.06
N GLU A 253 -0.65 1.57 -26.71
CA GLU A 253 -1.66 2.48 -27.31
C GLU A 253 -1.52 3.96 -26.92
N ARG A 254 -0.59 4.30 -26.01
CA ARG A 254 -0.33 5.71 -25.64
C ARG A 254 0.26 6.49 -26.82
N ARG A 255 -0.08 7.78 -26.88
CA ARG A 255 0.31 8.70 -27.98
C ARG A 255 1.64 9.38 -27.71
N GLU A 256 2.10 9.33 -26.46
CA GLU A 256 3.39 9.83 -26.02
C GLU A 256 4.52 8.99 -26.63
N LYS A 257 5.49 9.64 -27.27
CA LYS A 257 6.71 8.97 -27.75
C LYS A 257 7.54 8.44 -26.58
N VAL A 258 8.10 7.25 -26.73
CA VAL A 258 8.97 6.59 -25.76
C VAL A 258 10.31 6.26 -26.42
N TYR A 259 11.37 6.92 -25.97
CA TYR A 259 12.75 6.65 -26.41
C TYR A 259 13.51 5.82 -25.38
N CYS A 260 14.49 5.02 -25.83
CA CYS A 260 15.46 4.37 -24.96
C CYS A 260 16.37 5.42 -24.29
N GLY A 261 17.03 5.06 -23.19
CA GLY A 261 17.85 6.00 -22.40
C GLY A 261 18.94 6.72 -23.22
N LYS A 262 19.53 6.04 -24.21
CA LYS A 262 20.47 6.63 -25.17
C LYS A 262 19.79 7.69 -26.04
N CYS A 263 18.75 7.30 -26.78
CA CYS A 263 18.06 8.19 -27.72
C CYS A 263 17.32 9.37 -27.06
N TYR A 264 16.96 9.23 -25.78
CA TYR A 264 16.44 10.31 -24.93
C TYR A 264 17.51 11.37 -24.62
N LEU A 265 18.74 10.94 -24.26
CA LEU A 265 19.85 11.86 -24.03
C LEU A 265 20.27 12.58 -25.31
N GLU A 266 20.33 11.86 -26.44
CA GLU A 266 20.59 12.38 -27.80
C GLU A 266 19.49 13.32 -28.37
N GLU A 267 18.42 13.61 -27.63
CA GLU A 267 17.36 14.55 -28.04
C GLU A 267 17.25 15.76 -27.08
N ILE A 268 17.99 15.75 -25.97
CA ILE A 268 17.91 16.75 -24.88
C ILE A 268 19.26 17.46 -24.66
N TYR A 269 20.37 16.88 -25.15
CA TYR A 269 21.73 17.41 -25.09
C TYR A 269 22.38 17.43 -26.47
#